data_AF-A0A2D6FDS9-F1
#
_entry.id   AF-A0A2D6FDS9-F1
#
_cell.length_a   1.000
_cell.length_b   1.000
_cell.length_c   1.000
_cell.angle_alpha   90.00
_cell.angle_beta   90.00
_cell.angle_gamma   90.00
#
_symmetry.space_group_name_H-M   'P 1'
#
loop_
_entity.id
_entity.type
_entity.pdbx_description
1 polymer ?
#
loop_
_entity_poly.entity_id
_entity_poly.type
_entity_poly.pdbx_seq_one_letter_code
_entity_poly.pdbx_strand_id
1 'polypeptide(L)'
;MRFLPILAGLMLCAIPASATRQIIRGSHGFSSSEIEKIELSVQRLGARVIWKRINSGVCARQGLLGVYKPEQRTIFLCQQSIRHNAEPLIETLRHEGWHAVQQICNNGRPVLNKKKIFAKLTQSDKKNLKEFYDRSQYHLEAEARAIEKLPTDAYIKDIQLHCKHISSDTMK
;
A
#
# COMPACT_ATOMS: atom_id res chain seq x y z
N MET A 1 23.17 -14.89 49.52
CA MET A 1 23.77 -15.80 48.53
C MET A 1 22.92 -15.65 47.26
N ARG A 2 23.23 -14.77 46.30
CA ARG A 2 24.16 -14.93 45.15
C ARG A 2 24.08 -16.32 44.51
N PHE A 3 23.46 -16.44 43.33
CA PHE A 3 24.13 -16.52 42.01
C PHE A 3 23.09 -16.77 40.88
N LEU A 4 23.05 -15.87 39.88
CA LEU A 4 22.65 -16.12 38.48
C LEU A 4 23.80 -16.89 37.77
N PRO A 5 23.76 -17.15 36.45
CA PRO A 5 22.88 -18.00 35.62
C PRO A 5 23.73 -19.06 34.86
N ILE A 6 23.14 -20.03 34.14
CA ILE A 6 23.90 -20.83 33.15
C ILE A 6 23.13 -20.98 31.83
N LEU A 7 23.86 -20.60 30.78
CA LEU A 7 23.65 -20.71 29.34
C LEU A 7 24.06 -22.10 28.79
N ALA A 8 23.69 -22.33 27.51
CA ALA A 8 24.24 -23.30 26.55
C ALA A 8 23.62 -24.71 26.56
N GLY A 9 23.38 -25.40 25.43
CA GLY A 9 23.77 -25.17 24.03
C GLY A 9 22.79 -25.87 23.06
N LEU A 10 22.66 -25.39 21.81
CA LEU A 10 23.30 -25.95 20.59
C LEU A 10 22.86 -27.41 20.28
N MET A 11 22.27 -27.76 19.13
CA MET A 11 22.87 -27.75 17.79
C MET A 11 21.90 -28.35 16.73
N LEU A 12 22.06 -27.92 15.46
CA LEU A 12 21.84 -28.61 14.16
C LEU A 12 20.39 -28.98 13.71
N CYS A 13 19.97 -28.75 12.47
CA CYS A 13 20.74 -28.75 11.22
C CYS A 13 20.74 -27.43 10.43
N ALA A 14 21.93 -27.10 10.00
CA ALA A 14 22.28 -26.10 9.00
C ALA A 14 21.76 -26.49 7.61
N ILE A 15 21.48 -25.48 6.77
CA ILE A 15 22.20 -25.32 5.50
C ILE A 15 22.48 -23.82 5.31
N PRO A 16 23.76 -23.41 5.10
CA PRO A 16 24.09 -22.06 4.73
C PRO A 16 23.83 -21.90 3.23
N ALA A 17 22.86 -21.07 2.86
CA ALA A 17 22.89 -20.48 1.53
C ALA A 17 23.57 -19.13 1.70
N SER A 18 24.83 -19.07 1.26
CA SER A 18 25.69 -17.91 1.21
C SER A 18 24.93 -16.61 1.02
N ALA A 19 25.38 -15.60 1.76
CA ALA A 19 25.20 -14.21 1.46
C ALA A 19 25.68 -13.92 0.03
N THR A 20 24.80 -14.14 -0.93
CA THR A 20 24.92 -13.54 -2.25
C THR A 20 23.87 -12.45 -2.27
N ARG A 21 24.36 -11.21 -2.28
CA ARG A 21 23.61 -10.01 -2.63
C ARG A 21 23.14 -10.17 -4.08
N GLN A 22 22.15 -11.03 -4.30
CA GLN A 22 21.57 -11.27 -5.60
C GLN A 22 20.49 -10.22 -5.79
N ILE A 23 20.86 -9.16 -6.49
CA ILE A 23 19.95 -8.33 -7.26
C ILE A 23 19.23 -9.31 -8.20
N ILE A 24 18.10 -9.87 -7.78
CA ILE A 24 17.27 -10.69 -8.66
C ILE A 24 16.51 -9.72 -9.57
N ARG A 25 17.19 -9.33 -10.65
CA ARG A 25 16.57 -9.05 -11.94
C ARG A 25 15.98 -10.37 -12.44
N GLY A 26 14.75 -10.66 -12.01
CA GLY A 26 13.94 -11.78 -12.49
C GLY A 26 12.85 -11.26 -13.41
N SER A 27 12.81 -11.79 -14.63
CA SER A 27 11.89 -11.45 -15.73
C SER A 27 10.41 -11.51 -15.34
N HIS A 28 9.77 -10.34 -15.21
CA HIS A 28 8.34 -10.08 -15.47
C HIS A 28 8.19 -8.60 -15.86
N GLY A 29 8.17 -8.32 -17.17
CA GLY A 29 8.23 -6.96 -17.73
C GLY A 29 7.09 -5.99 -17.38
N PHE A 30 6.19 -6.32 -16.46
CA PHE A 30 5.03 -5.51 -16.10
C PHE A 30 4.92 -5.12 -14.61
N SER A 31 5.69 -5.74 -13.69
CA SER A 31 5.45 -5.53 -12.25
C SER A 31 6.29 -4.42 -11.61
N SER A 32 7.57 -4.29 -11.96
CA SER A 32 8.46 -3.33 -11.28
C SER A 32 8.23 -1.89 -11.74
N SER A 33 8.02 -1.68 -13.03
CA SER A 33 7.86 -0.35 -13.62
C SER A 33 6.50 0.28 -13.28
N GLU A 34 5.44 -0.53 -13.19
CA GLU A 34 4.11 -0.05 -12.81
C GLU A 34 4.07 0.37 -11.33
N ILE A 35 4.62 -0.46 -10.44
CA ILE A 35 4.79 -0.12 -9.02
C ILE A 35 5.59 1.18 -8.88
N GLU A 36 6.74 1.29 -9.55
CA GLU A 36 7.58 2.50 -9.50
C GLU A 36 6.83 3.76 -9.96
N LYS A 37 6.05 3.68 -11.06
CA LYS A 37 5.23 4.81 -11.51
C LYS A 37 4.20 5.26 -10.47
N ILE A 38 3.55 4.30 -9.82
CA ILE A 38 2.57 4.59 -8.77
C ILE A 38 3.27 5.16 -7.54
N GLU A 39 4.39 4.58 -7.10
CA GLU A 39 5.18 5.08 -5.96
C GLU A 39 5.68 6.49 -6.20
N LEU A 40 6.20 6.80 -7.38
CA LEU A 40 6.66 8.15 -7.71
C LEU A 40 5.51 9.16 -7.73
N SER A 41 4.34 8.79 -8.24
CA SER A 41 3.14 9.64 -8.23
C SER A 41 2.69 9.87 -6.78
N VAL A 42 2.61 8.77 -6.02
CA VAL A 42 2.68 8.60 -4.57
C VAL A 42 3.46 9.68 -3.81
N GLN A 43 4.74 9.75 -4.16
CA GLN A 43 5.73 10.55 -3.47
C GLN A 43 5.65 12.02 -3.84
N ARG A 44 5.24 12.34 -5.07
CA ARG A 44 5.08 13.72 -5.55
C ARG A 44 3.97 14.49 -4.84
N LEU A 45 2.95 13.83 -4.28
CA LEU A 45 1.96 14.47 -3.38
C LEU A 45 2.46 14.60 -1.93
N GLY A 46 3.71 14.22 -1.62
CA GLY A 46 4.29 14.36 -0.28
C GLY A 46 4.00 13.20 0.67
N ALA A 47 3.58 12.04 0.14
CA ALA A 47 3.53 10.80 0.90
C ALA A 47 4.81 9.97 0.72
N ARG A 48 5.03 8.99 1.59
CA ARG A 48 6.16 8.05 1.53
C ARG A 48 5.64 6.65 1.28
N VAL A 49 6.43 5.81 0.60
CA VAL A 49 6.15 4.38 0.47
C VAL A 49 7.29 3.61 1.13
N ILE A 50 6.96 2.72 2.08
CA ILE A 50 7.92 1.92 2.82
C ILE A 50 7.53 0.45 2.75
N TRP A 51 8.44 -0.38 2.24
CA TRP A 51 8.30 -1.82 2.23
C TRP A 51 8.72 -2.41 3.58
N LYS A 52 7.85 -3.23 4.16
CA LYS A 52 8.08 -3.89 5.47
C LYS A 52 7.90 -5.39 5.32
N ARG A 53 8.67 -6.17 6.06
CA ARG A 53 8.47 -7.62 6.13
C ARG A 53 7.14 -7.93 6.81
N ILE A 54 6.47 -8.99 6.34
CA ILE A 54 5.29 -9.53 7.04
C ILE A 54 5.60 -9.89 8.50
N ASN A 55 4.54 -9.93 9.31
CA ASN A 55 4.58 -10.29 10.72
C ASN A 55 5.45 -9.35 11.57
N SER A 56 5.65 -8.09 11.13
CA SER A 56 6.45 -7.09 11.85
C SER A 56 5.78 -5.72 11.87
N GLY A 57 5.73 -5.09 13.05
CA GLY A 57 5.17 -3.74 13.25
C GLY A 57 3.77 -3.58 12.65
N VAL A 58 3.61 -2.58 11.77
CA VAL A 58 2.35 -2.31 11.04
C VAL A 58 1.88 -3.46 10.14
N CYS A 59 2.79 -4.39 9.78
CA CYS A 59 2.51 -5.58 8.98
C CYS A 59 2.35 -6.85 9.83
N ALA A 60 2.04 -6.72 11.12
CA ALA A 60 1.85 -7.86 12.03
C ALA A 60 0.59 -8.70 11.72
N ARG A 61 -0.43 -8.09 11.10
CA ARG A 61 -1.68 -8.78 10.78
C ARG A 61 -1.51 -9.67 9.55
N GLN A 62 -1.82 -10.95 9.70
CA GLN A 62 -1.87 -11.89 8.56
C GLN A 62 -2.87 -11.41 7.50
N GLY A 63 -2.49 -11.53 6.23
CA GLY A 63 -3.30 -11.11 5.09
C GLY A 63 -3.31 -9.61 4.81
N LEU A 64 -2.66 -8.78 5.64
CA LEU A 64 -2.50 -7.36 5.32
C LEU A 64 -1.44 -7.19 4.22
N LEU A 65 -1.81 -6.52 3.13
CA LEU A 65 -0.92 -6.19 2.02
C LEU A 65 -0.37 -4.76 2.11
N GLY A 66 -1.10 -3.86 2.75
CA GLY A 66 -0.65 -2.50 2.96
C GLY A 66 -1.53 -1.72 3.93
N VAL A 67 -1.04 -0.56 4.35
CA VAL A 67 -1.78 0.40 5.16
C VAL A 67 -1.22 1.81 4.98
N TYR A 68 -2.08 2.78 4.78
CA TYR A 68 -1.75 4.20 4.87
C TYR A 68 -1.87 4.70 6.31
N LYS A 69 -0.86 5.44 6.76
CA LYS A 69 -0.79 6.11 8.06
C LYS A 69 -0.85 7.63 7.86
N PRO A 70 -2.03 8.26 8.00
CA PRO A 70 -2.22 9.69 7.75
C PRO A 70 -1.28 10.60 8.53
N GLU A 71 -1.01 10.26 9.79
CA GLU A 71 -0.17 11.03 10.71
C GLU A 71 1.31 11.05 10.29
N GLN A 72 1.74 10.01 9.55
CA GLN A 72 3.09 9.88 9.01
C GLN A 72 3.16 10.18 7.51
N ARG A 73 2.00 10.42 6.87
CA ARG A 73 1.83 10.43 5.41
C ARG A 73 2.56 9.26 4.74
N THR A 74 2.49 8.09 5.33
CA THR A 74 3.30 6.94 4.91
C THR A 74 2.42 5.75 4.57
N ILE A 75 2.62 5.20 3.39
CA ILE A 75 2.09 3.92 2.94
C ILE A 75 3.12 2.86 3.32
N PHE A 76 2.69 1.90 4.12
CA PHE A 76 3.47 0.71 4.42
C PHE A 76 2.96 -0.42 3.55
N LEU A 77 3.79 -0.93 2.63
CA LEU A 77 3.49 -2.13 1.88
C LEU A 77 4.10 -3.34 2.58
N CYS A 78 3.27 -4.33 2.88
CA CYS A 78 3.66 -5.54 3.59
C CYS A 78 4.18 -6.56 2.58
N GLN A 79 5.50 -6.61 2.46
CA GLN A 79 6.24 -7.47 1.56
C GLN A 79 6.00 -8.95 1.89
N GLN A 80 5.06 -9.55 1.18
CA GLN A 80 4.93 -10.99 1.05
C GLN A 80 5.94 -11.50 0.02
N SER A 81 6.32 -12.79 0.11
CA SER A 81 7.10 -13.44 -0.95
C SER A 81 6.21 -13.61 -2.18
N ILE A 82 6.07 -12.55 -2.97
CA ILE A 82 5.24 -12.56 -4.16
C ILE A 82 6.04 -13.21 -5.25
N ARG A 83 5.96 -14.54 -5.26
CA ARG A 83 6.66 -15.34 -6.25
C ARG A 83 5.93 -15.34 -7.59
N HIS A 84 4.62 -14.99 -7.64
CA HIS A 84 3.80 -15.28 -8.82
C HIS A 84 2.67 -14.29 -9.20
N ASN A 85 2.30 -13.28 -8.39
CA ASN A 85 1.28 -12.29 -8.79
C ASN A 85 1.46 -10.93 -8.10
N ALA A 86 1.86 -9.91 -8.86
CA ALA A 86 2.04 -8.54 -8.37
C ALA A 86 0.76 -7.70 -8.35
N GLU A 87 -0.30 -8.17 -9.01
CA GLU A 87 -1.53 -7.41 -9.20
C GLU A 87 -2.20 -7.03 -7.86
N PRO A 88 -2.32 -7.91 -6.85
CA PRO A 88 -2.84 -7.54 -5.53
C PRO A 88 -2.02 -6.45 -4.83
N LEU A 89 -0.69 -6.39 -5.05
CA LEU A 89 0.13 -5.31 -4.51
C LEU A 89 -0.10 -4.00 -5.24
N ILE A 90 -0.23 -4.04 -6.56
CA ILE A 90 -0.47 -2.85 -7.37
C ILE A 90 -1.82 -2.25 -6.96
N GLU A 91 -2.85 -3.07 -6.85
CA GLU A 91 -4.17 -2.64 -6.34
C GLU A 91 -4.05 -2.06 -4.93
N THR A 92 -3.37 -2.76 -4.02
CA THR A 92 -3.15 -2.27 -2.65
C THR A 92 -2.42 -0.92 -2.65
N LEU A 93 -1.37 -0.76 -3.43
CA LEU A 93 -0.62 0.49 -3.51
C LEU A 93 -1.49 1.62 -4.09
N ARG A 94 -2.34 1.34 -5.09
CA ARG A 94 -3.31 2.32 -5.59
C ARG A 94 -4.35 2.69 -4.54
N HIS A 95 -4.87 1.70 -3.80
CA HIS A 95 -5.85 1.88 -2.73
C HIS A 95 -5.30 2.78 -1.61
N GLU A 96 -4.16 2.40 -1.03
CA GLU A 96 -3.52 3.17 0.04
C GLU A 96 -3.01 4.53 -0.47
N GLY A 97 -2.58 4.58 -1.73
CA GLY A 97 -2.23 5.82 -2.42
C GLY A 97 -3.42 6.76 -2.57
N TRP A 98 -4.63 6.23 -2.80
CA TRP A 98 -5.83 7.05 -2.89
C TRP A 98 -6.26 7.60 -1.52
N HIS A 99 -6.04 6.84 -0.43
CA HIS A 99 -6.18 7.41 0.91
C HIS A 99 -5.22 8.58 1.16
N ALA A 100 -4.00 8.52 0.62
CA ALA A 100 -3.09 9.66 0.66
C ALA A 100 -3.62 10.88 -0.11
N VAL A 101 -4.24 10.68 -1.29
CA VAL A 101 -4.92 11.75 -2.05
C VAL A 101 -6.05 12.36 -1.24
N GLN A 102 -6.95 11.54 -0.70
CA GLN A 102 -8.08 12.00 0.13
C GLN A 102 -7.59 12.84 1.31
N GLN A 103 -6.54 12.37 1.99
CA GLN A 103 -6.01 13.05 3.17
C GLN A 103 -5.29 14.35 2.83
N ILE A 104 -4.34 14.30 1.89
CA ILE A 104 -3.44 15.42 1.61
C ILE A 104 -4.12 16.48 0.73
N CYS A 105 -4.88 16.05 -0.27
CA CYS A 105 -5.40 16.94 -1.30
C CYS A 105 -6.86 17.35 -1.05
N ASN A 106 -7.58 16.63 -0.17
CA ASN A 106 -9.00 16.87 0.07
C ASN A 106 -9.39 16.84 1.56
N ASN A 107 -8.44 17.09 2.47
CA ASN A 107 -8.68 17.22 3.92
C ASN A 107 -9.42 16.03 4.54
N GLY A 108 -9.08 14.81 4.12
CA GLY A 108 -9.68 13.56 4.63
C GLY A 108 -11.10 13.31 4.14
N ARG A 109 -11.54 13.97 3.07
CA ARG A 109 -12.88 13.82 2.49
C ARG A 109 -12.85 13.00 1.19
N PRO A 110 -13.95 12.31 0.85
CA PRO A 110 -14.09 11.68 -0.45
C PRO A 110 -14.00 12.70 -1.58
N VAL A 111 -13.29 12.34 -2.64
CA VAL A 111 -13.01 13.19 -3.80
C VAL A 111 -14.09 13.02 -4.88
N LEU A 112 -14.62 11.81 -5.03
CA LEU A 112 -15.53 11.44 -6.10
C LEU A 112 -16.98 11.37 -5.63
N ASN A 113 -17.88 11.55 -6.60
CA ASN A 113 -19.31 11.46 -6.35
C ASN A 113 -19.73 10.03 -5.94
N LYS A 114 -20.46 9.93 -4.83
CA LYS A 114 -20.95 8.67 -4.24
C LYS A 114 -21.68 7.77 -5.25
N LYS A 115 -22.58 8.30 -6.08
CA LYS A 115 -23.35 7.49 -7.03
C LYS A 115 -22.44 6.81 -8.06
N LYS A 116 -21.40 7.51 -8.54
CA LYS A 116 -20.42 6.97 -9.50
C LYS A 116 -19.54 5.89 -8.86
N ILE A 117 -19.13 6.08 -7.61
CA ILE A 117 -18.32 5.10 -6.87
C ILE A 117 -19.10 3.81 -6.67
N PHE A 118 -20.31 3.89 -6.09
CA PHE A 118 -21.08 2.70 -5.72
C PHE A 118 -21.57 1.88 -6.92
N ALA A 119 -21.62 2.48 -8.12
CA ALA A 119 -21.88 1.79 -9.38
C ALA A 119 -20.70 0.91 -9.83
N LYS A 120 -19.46 1.23 -9.42
CA LYS A 120 -18.25 0.46 -9.75
C LYS A 120 -17.96 -0.67 -8.76
N LEU A 121 -18.62 -0.67 -7.61
CA LEU A 121 -18.41 -1.67 -6.56
C LEU A 121 -19.12 -2.98 -6.85
N THR A 122 -18.40 -4.10 -6.66
CA THR A 122 -19.00 -5.43 -6.69
C THR A 122 -19.94 -5.64 -5.51
N GLN A 123 -20.76 -6.69 -5.56
CA GLN A 123 -21.58 -7.07 -4.40
C GLN A 123 -20.71 -7.48 -3.20
N SER A 124 -19.55 -8.09 -3.46
CA SER A 124 -18.57 -8.44 -2.43
C SER A 124 -18.01 -7.19 -1.74
N ASP A 125 -17.62 -6.17 -2.51
CA ASP A 125 -17.15 -4.90 -1.93
C ASP A 125 -18.20 -4.26 -1.03
N LYS A 126 -19.45 -4.22 -1.50
CA LYS A 126 -20.56 -3.65 -0.72
C LYS A 126 -20.81 -4.43 0.58
N LYS A 127 -20.63 -5.75 0.57
CA LYS A 127 -20.73 -6.58 1.77
C LYS A 127 -19.57 -6.31 2.72
N ASN A 128 -18.33 -6.35 2.22
CA ASN A 128 -17.13 -6.12 3.01
C ASN A 128 -17.11 -4.73 3.65
N LEU A 129 -17.54 -3.70 2.92
CA LEU A 129 -17.69 -2.35 3.47
C LEU A 129 -18.63 -2.33 4.67
N LYS A 130 -19.74 -3.08 4.61
CA LYS A 130 -20.72 -3.14 5.72
C LYS A 130 -20.25 -3.95 6.92
N GLU A 131 -19.39 -4.93 6.69
CA GLU A 131 -18.94 -5.87 7.71
C GLU A 131 -17.72 -5.34 8.49
N PHE A 132 -16.81 -4.64 7.82
CA PHE A 132 -15.49 -4.32 8.37
C PHE A 132 -15.23 -2.85 8.68
N TYR A 133 -16.15 -1.94 8.32
CA TYR A 133 -15.94 -0.51 8.47
C TYR A 133 -17.10 0.17 9.19
N ASP A 134 -16.82 1.34 9.77
CA ASP A 134 -17.87 2.21 10.28
C ASP A 134 -18.54 2.99 9.14
N ARG A 135 -19.82 3.32 9.32
CA ARG A 135 -20.61 4.07 8.32
C ARG A 135 -19.97 5.41 7.94
N SER A 136 -19.23 6.04 8.84
CA SER A 136 -18.49 7.27 8.58
C SER A 136 -17.34 7.09 7.57
N GLN A 137 -16.78 5.88 7.45
CA GLN A 137 -15.65 5.56 6.57
C GLN A 137 -16.09 4.99 5.22
N TYR A 138 -17.36 4.57 5.08
CA TYR A 138 -17.85 3.87 3.88
C TYR A 138 -17.53 4.57 2.57
N HIS A 139 -17.67 5.90 2.51
CA HIS A 139 -17.44 6.62 1.26
C HIS A 139 -15.95 6.65 0.92
N LEU A 140 -15.07 6.91 1.89
CA LEU A 140 -13.61 6.92 1.66
C LEU A 140 -13.11 5.57 1.14
N GLU A 141 -13.52 4.49 1.81
CA GLU A 141 -13.13 3.11 1.47
C GLU A 141 -13.76 2.64 0.15
N ALA A 142 -15.05 2.97 -0.08
CA ALA A 142 -15.70 2.68 -1.34
C ALA A 142 -14.99 3.36 -2.51
N GLU A 143 -14.55 4.60 -2.31
CA GLU A 143 -13.85 5.37 -3.33
C GLU A 143 -12.49 4.76 -3.63
N ALA A 144 -11.70 4.42 -2.61
CA ALA A 144 -10.40 3.77 -2.78
C ALA A 144 -10.54 2.42 -3.52
N ARG A 145 -11.53 1.58 -3.17
CA ARG A 145 -11.86 0.33 -3.89
C ARG A 145 -12.30 0.54 -5.34
N ALA A 146 -12.96 1.65 -5.64
CA ALA A 146 -13.37 1.96 -7.02
C ALA A 146 -12.19 2.44 -7.87
N ILE A 147 -11.19 3.07 -7.24
CA ILE A 147 -10.01 3.62 -7.89
C ILE A 147 -8.90 2.57 -8.04
N GLU A 148 -8.74 1.64 -7.09
CA GLU A 148 -7.67 0.63 -7.13
C GLU A 148 -7.72 -0.27 -8.38
N LYS A 149 -8.89 -0.38 -9.02
CA LYS A 149 -9.13 -1.17 -10.23
C LYS A 149 -8.83 -0.44 -11.54
N LEU A 150 -8.49 0.85 -11.48
CA LEU A 150 -8.17 1.62 -12.67
C LEU A 150 -6.81 1.21 -13.26
N PRO A 151 -6.63 1.25 -14.60
CA PRO A 151 -5.30 1.20 -15.20
C PRO A 151 -4.39 2.31 -14.64
N THR A 152 -3.10 2.02 -14.48
CA THR A 152 -2.16 2.93 -13.80
C THR A 152 -2.11 4.33 -14.39
N ASP A 153 -2.14 4.49 -15.70
CA ASP A 153 -2.12 5.83 -16.31
C ASP A 153 -3.40 6.63 -15.98
N ALA A 154 -4.56 5.97 -15.91
CA ALA A 154 -5.81 6.59 -15.48
C ALA A 154 -5.79 6.96 -14.00
N TYR A 155 -5.24 6.08 -13.16
CA TYR A 155 -5.03 6.34 -11.74
C TYR A 155 -4.14 7.57 -11.50
N ILE A 156 -3.00 7.66 -12.20
CA ILE A 156 -2.07 8.79 -12.08
C ILE A 156 -2.73 10.10 -12.57
N LYS A 157 -3.50 10.04 -13.65
CA LYS A 157 -4.26 11.19 -14.15
C LYS A 157 -5.28 11.69 -13.11
N ASP A 158 -5.95 10.77 -12.40
CA ASP A 158 -6.88 11.13 -11.34
C ASP A 158 -6.14 11.76 -10.13
N ILE A 159 -4.96 11.27 -9.75
CA ILE A 159 -4.12 11.96 -8.75
C ILE A 159 -3.86 13.41 -9.17
N GLN A 160 -3.39 13.63 -10.41
CA GLN A 160 -3.06 14.97 -10.90
C GLN A 160 -4.29 15.89 -10.95
N LEU A 161 -5.45 15.35 -11.32
CA LEU A 161 -6.69 16.10 -11.38
C LEU A 161 -7.13 16.60 -10.00
N HIS A 162 -6.86 15.82 -8.94
CA HIS A 162 -7.37 16.07 -7.60
C HIS A 162 -6.34 16.65 -6.62
N CYS A 163 -5.05 16.62 -6.95
CA CYS A 163 -3.96 17.18 -6.16
C CYS A 163 -3.28 18.42 -6.80
N LYS A 164 -4.03 19.19 -7.61
CA LYS A 164 -3.52 20.31 -8.46
C LYS A 164 -2.64 21.35 -7.76
N HIS A 165 -2.69 21.46 -6.43
CA HIS A 165 -1.95 22.46 -5.66
C HIS A 165 -0.49 22.07 -5.33
N ILE A 166 -0.07 20.83 -5.58
CA ILE A 166 1.28 20.38 -5.19
C ILE A 166 2.30 20.55 -6.34
N SER A 167 1.83 20.75 -7.58
CA SER A 167 2.66 20.91 -8.78
C SER A 167 3.28 22.29 -9.00
N SER A 168 2.97 23.30 -8.18
CA SER A 168 3.47 24.66 -8.41
C SER A 168 4.80 24.98 -7.70
N ASP A 169 5.16 24.25 -6.64
CA ASP A 169 6.30 24.62 -5.77
C ASP A 169 7.49 23.65 -5.82
N THR A 170 7.43 22.56 -6.59
CA THR A 170 8.53 21.56 -6.67
C THR A 170 9.14 21.42 -8.07
N MET A 171 9.03 22.46 -8.90
CA MET A 171 9.73 22.57 -10.18
C MET A 171 10.47 23.90 -10.32
N LYS A 172 11.19 24.31 -9.27
CA LYS A 172 12.26 25.31 -9.35
C LYS A 172 13.51 24.76 -8.70
#